data_AF-A0A8C1QZS3-F1
#
_entry.id   AF-A0A8C1QZS3-F1
#
_cell.length_a   1.000
_cell.length_b   1.000
_cell.length_c   1.000
_cell.angle_alpha   90.00
_cell.angle_beta   90.00
_cell.angle_gamma   90.00
#
_symmetry.space_group_name_H-M   'P 1'
#
loop_
_entity.id
_entity.type
_entity.pdbx_description
1 polymer ?
#
loop_
_entity_poly.entity_id
_entity_poly.type
_entity_poly.pdbx_seq_one_letter_code
_entity_poly.pdbx_strand_id
1 'polypeptide(L)'
;MEYNLPRECIQKFFPSRTCFTFPFPTAPENVSRLERLDPADLSTEFLVVTARFCKFVFDKSEVKKLKDGYTVTGRVLGHLAKTYVDTIASGAVPCLENAVIAMALIENQAAVKEGLEVYQSGMEKLKKSFPLELKVVSSEHQRLSGMATQTFMTRSFRDTDGKHLKSLEEKVNELFDGYLCQNEQASKKRCEDLLSSLSATMNENLKQGIYAKSGGYDLFCKDLEDIVKKYNSQTNKEVKAEAVLKVFLKQKSVDSKAILQADKKLTEKEKKIKEETEKAILLEQEIKAKEEQQRQLLERMEAEKQSNEERMRQMKEKMDEEMRLQREEAERAMDSKLREQAALLEKGFKEKADRMSQEMEEFKRQNAEAESNRAREFAELLENSNKRHEESMAMMMQQHREQMNALQKQMSARPPGGCCIL
;
A
#
# COMPACT_ATOMS: atom_id res chain seq x y z
N MET A 1 53.27 9.35 25.51
CA MET A 1 52.19 9.20 24.51
C MET A 1 50.94 10.01 24.86
N GLU A 2 50.67 10.35 26.12
CA GLU A 2 49.42 11.02 26.54
C GLU A 2 49.25 12.49 26.10
N TYR A 3 50.32 13.27 25.93
CA TYR A 3 50.19 14.71 25.58
C TYR A 3 49.52 14.98 24.23
N ASN A 4 49.75 14.13 23.22
CA ASN A 4 49.18 14.29 21.89
C ASN A 4 47.82 13.61 21.74
N LEU A 5 47.48 12.67 22.63
CA LEU A 5 46.27 11.86 22.50
C LEU A 5 44.98 12.71 22.41
N PRO A 6 44.75 13.74 23.27
CA PRO A 6 43.55 14.58 23.14
C PRO A 6 43.49 15.33 21.79
N ARG A 7 44.63 15.79 21.28
CA ARG A 7 44.71 16.51 20.00
C ARG A 7 44.41 15.58 18.84
N GLU A 8 44.97 14.37 18.88
CA GLU A 8 44.74 13.33 17.88
C GLU A 8 43.27 12.85 17.91
N CYS A 9 42.67 12.68 19.09
CA CYS A 9 41.25 12.35 19.22
C CYS A 9 40.36 13.45 18.64
N ILE A 10 40.62 14.73 18.95
CA ILE A 10 39.86 15.85 18.39
C ILE A 10 39.99 15.89 16.87
N GLN A 11 41.20 15.67 16.34
CA GLN A 11 41.45 15.66 14.90
C GLN A 11 40.77 14.49 14.20
N LYS A 12 40.74 13.31 14.83
CA LYS A 12 40.20 12.07 14.24
C LYS A 12 38.68 11.94 14.36
N PHE A 13 38.09 12.37 15.47
CA PHE A 13 36.66 12.14 15.74
C PHE A 13 35.74 13.29 15.29
N PHE A 14 36.27 14.49 15.10
CA PHE A 14 35.48 15.66 14.68
C PHE A 14 35.86 16.09 13.26
N PRO A 15 35.00 15.83 12.26
CA PRO A 15 35.28 16.12 10.85
C PRO A 15 35.43 17.62 10.55
N SER A 16 34.81 18.48 11.36
CA SER A 16 34.88 19.93 11.27
C SER A 16 35.17 20.49 12.65
N ARG A 17 36.01 21.53 12.70
CA ARG A 17 36.45 22.18 13.93
C ARG A 17 36.51 23.68 13.67
N THR A 18 35.97 24.46 14.61
CA THR A 18 35.98 25.92 14.54
C THR A 18 36.24 26.46 15.94
N CYS A 19 37.02 27.52 16.04
CA CYS A 19 37.36 28.16 17.31
C CYS A 19 36.82 29.59 17.34
N PHE A 20 36.13 29.94 18.42
CA PHE A 20 35.69 31.30 18.70
C PHE A 20 36.31 31.75 20.03
N THR A 21 36.89 32.95 20.04
CA THR A 21 37.41 33.58 21.25
C THR A 21 36.45 34.67 21.70
N PHE A 22 35.96 34.57 22.93
CA PHE A 22 35.02 35.53 23.51
C PHE A 22 35.77 36.50 24.43
N PRO A 23 35.65 37.83 24.23
CA PRO A 23 36.08 38.83 25.20
C PRO A 23 35.36 38.64 26.53
N PHE A 24 35.91 39.20 27.60
CA PHE A 24 35.25 39.14 28.90
C PHE A 24 33.92 39.91 28.84
N PRO A 25 32.80 39.33 29.31
CA PRO A 25 31.46 39.81 28.95
C PRO A 25 31.03 41.11 29.64
N THR A 26 31.59 41.40 30.81
CA THR A 26 31.31 42.58 31.65
C THR A 26 32.41 42.72 32.72
N ALA A 27 32.34 43.70 33.62
CA ALA A 27 33.28 43.82 34.73
C ALA A 27 33.24 42.59 35.68
N PRO A 28 34.37 42.11 36.24
CA PRO A 28 34.44 40.91 37.07
C PRO A 28 33.40 40.84 38.20
N GLU A 29 33.11 41.95 38.85
CA GLU A 29 32.12 42.10 39.93
C GLU A 29 30.68 41.77 39.48
N ASN A 30 30.37 41.93 38.19
CA ASN A 30 29.03 41.74 37.65
C ASN A 30 28.78 40.31 37.11
N VAL A 31 29.83 39.49 36.97
CA VAL A 31 29.75 38.15 36.34
C VAL A 31 28.77 37.21 37.06
N SER A 32 28.69 37.29 38.40
CA SER A 32 27.76 36.49 39.20
C SER A 32 26.27 36.77 38.91
N ARG A 33 25.99 37.92 38.27
CA ARG A 33 24.64 38.38 37.92
C ARG A 33 24.43 38.51 36.41
N LEU A 34 25.30 37.91 35.59
CA LEU A 34 25.36 38.09 34.13
C LEU A 34 24.00 37.91 33.44
N GLU A 35 23.21 36.91 33.82
CA GLU A 35 21.88 36.63 33.25
C GLU A 35 20.83 37.72 33.54
N ARG A 36 21.09 38.61 34.51
CA ARG A 36 20.18 39.69 34.93
C ARG A 36 20.63 41.08 34.47
N LEU A 37 21.78 41.17 33.80
CA LEU A 37 22.29 42.44 33.29
C LEU A 37 21.52 42.85 32.03
N ASP A 38 21.39 44.15 31.83
CA ASP A 38 20.88 44.66 30.56
C ASP A 38 21.96 44.46 29.47
N PRO A 39 21.59 44.19 28.21
CA PRO A 39 22.56 44.16 27.11
C PRO A 39 23.45 45.40 27.02
N ALA A 40 22.97 46.58 27.45
CA ALA A 40 23.77 47.81 27.52
C ALA A 40 24.91 47.75 28.56
N ASP A 41 24.81 46.89 29.58
CA ASP A 41 25.83 46.67 30.60
C ASP A 41 26.88 45.61 30.21
N LEU A 42 26.72 45.02 29.02
CA LEU A 42 27.65 44.05 28.44
C LEU A 42 28.68 44.75 27.55
N SER A 43 29.87 44.16 27.47
CA SER A 43 30.90 44.60 26.56
C SER A 43 30.41 44.54 25.11
N THR A 44 30.52 45.66 24.40
CA THR A 44 30.14 45.73 22.98
C THR A 44 30.93 44.74 22.14
N GLU A 45 32.22 44.52 22.43
CA GLU A 45 33.04 43.53 21.73
C GLU A 45 32.55 42.10 21.97
N PHE A 46 32.14 41.78 23.21
CA PHE A 46 31.55 40.50 23.54
C PHE A 46 30.24 40.27 22.77
N LEU A 47 29.38 41.29 22.69
CA LEU A 47 28.12 41.22 21.94
C LEU A 47 28.37 40.99 20.45
N VAL A 48 29.34 41.69 19.84
CA VAL A 48 29.69 41.52 18.43
C VAL A 48 30.17 40.10 18.15
N VAL A 49 31.06 39.55 19.00
CA VAL A 49 31.53 38.17 18.83
C VAL A 49 30.40 37.17 19.05
N THR A 50 29.53 37.39 20.03
CA THR A 50 28.37 36.53 20.30
C THR A 50 27.41 36.51 19.13
N ALA A 51 27.07 37.67 18.55
CA ALA A 51 26.22 37.74 17.37
C ALA A 51 26.83 36.99 16.18
N ARG A 52 28.13 37.14 15.95
CA ARG A 52 28.86 36.40 14.91
C ARG A 52 28.86 34.90 15.16
N PHE A 53 29.04 34.47 16.41
CA PHE A 53 28.97 33.06 16.80
C PHE A 53 27.57 32.50 16.55
N CYS A 54 26.51 33.16 17.02
CA CYS A 54 25.13 32.72 16.79
C CYS A 54 24.81 32.63 15.31
N LYS A 55 25.20 33.64 14.51
CA LYS A 55 25.05 33.61 13.05
C LYS A 55 25.78 32.41 12.43
N PHE A 56 27.01 32.14 12.86
CA PHE A 56 27.75 30.99 12.38
C PHE A 56 27.04 29.67 12.71
N VAL A 57 26.55 29.49 13.94
CA VAL A 57 25.81 28.28 14.33
C VAL A 57 24.55 28.11 13.48
N PHE A 58 23.72 29.16 13.33
CA PHE A 58 22.51 29.07 12.50
C PHE A 58 22.79 28.84 11.02
N ASP A 59 23.86 29.42 10.47
CA ASP A 59 24.19 29.33 9.05
C ASP A 59 24.97 28.05 8.70
N LYS A 60 25.73 27.46 9.64
CA LYS A 60 26.70 26.38 9.37
C LYS A 60 26.41 25.08 10.09
N SER A 61 25.54 25.05 11.11
CA SER A 61 25.17 23.79 11.74
C SER A 61 24.34 22.93 10.81
N GLU A 62 24.83 21.72 10.56
CA GLU A 62 24.14 20.75 9.71
C GLU A 62 23.03 20.03 10.48
N VAL A 63 22.01 19.61 9.74
CA VAL A 63 20.99 18.70 10.27
C VAL A 63 21.68 17.38 10.65
N LYS A 64 21.35 16.85 11.83
CA LYS A 64 21.94 15.60 12.32
C LYS A 64 21.55 14.44 11.40
N LYS A 65 22.55 13.73 10.87
CA LYS A 65 22.40 12.52 10.07
C LYS A 65 23.04 11.29 10.73
N LEU A 66 22.55 10.11 10.38
CA LEU A 66 23.17 8.81 10.64
C LEU A 66 24.20 8.50 9.54
N LYS A 67 25.02 7.46 9.74
CA LYS A 67 26.09 7.07 8.79
C LYS A 67 25.58 6.72 7.38
N ASP A 68 24.32 6.31 7.26
CA ASP A 68 23.66 6.00 6.00
C ASP A 68 22.95 7.21 5.36
N GLY A 69 23.19 8.41 5.87
CA GLY A 69 22.60 9.65 5.37
C GLY A 69 21.20 9.95 5.92
N TYR A 70 20.61 9.05 6.73
CA TYR A 70 19.27 9.24 7.27
C TYR A 70 19.20 10.44 8.22
N THR A 71 18.22 11.31 7.99
CA THR A 71 18.02 12.54 8.77
C THR A 71 17.35 12.23 10.11
N VAL A 72 18.00 12.60 11.22
CA VAL A 72 17.47 12.37 12.57
C VAL A 72 16.33 13.34 12.86
N THR A 73 15.10 12.82 12.83
CA THR A 73 13.89 13.55 13.22
C THR A 73 13.71 13.59 14.75
N GLY A 74 12.75 14.37 15.24
CA GLY A 74 12.44 14.42 16.68
C GLY A 74 12.02 13.06 17.27
N ARG A 75 11.28 12.24 16.51
CA ARG A 75 10.92 10.86 16.91
C ARG A 75 12.15 9.98 17.07
N VAL A 76 13.05 10.05 16.10
CA VAL A 76 14.29 9.26 16.08
C VAL A 76 15.21 9.70 17.21
N LEU A 77 15.34 11.02 17.44
CA LEU A 77 16.13 11.57 18.52
C LEU A 77 15.62 11.12 19.90
N GLY A 78 14.29 11.11 20.11
CA GLY A 78 13.68 10.65 21.36
C GLY A 78 14.00 9.18 21.66
N HIS A 79 13.93 8.32 20.65
CA HIS A 79 14.32 6.91 20.80
C HIS A 79 15.81 6.74 21.05
N LEU A 80 16.67 7.41 20.28
CA LEU A 80 18.13 7.39 20.50
C LEU A 80 18.50 7.81 21.92
N ALA A 81 17.93 8.91 22.40
CA ALA A 81 18.18 9.41 23.75
C ALA A 81 17.78 8.37 24.81
N LYS A 82 16.58 7.79 24.70
CA LYS A 82 16.11 6.74 25.61
C LYS A 82 17.03 5.52 25.58
N THR A 83 17.31 4.98 24.40
CA THR A 83 18.16 3.78 24.24
C THR A 83 19.55 3.98 24.82
N TYR A 84 20.16 5.14 24.59
CA TYR A 84 21.48 5.45 25.15
C TYR A 84 21.45 5.59 26.66
N VAL A 85 20.47 6.30 27.23
CA VAL A 85 20.34 6.45 28.68
C VAL A 85 20.09 5.10 29.35
N ASP A 86 19.18 4.27 28.81
CA ASP A 86 18.88 2.94 29.35
C ASP A 86 20.12 2.02 29.32
N THR A 87 20.90 2.10 28.22
CA THR A 87 22.12 1.30 28.06
C THR A 87 23.19 1.73 29.05
N ILE A 88 23.41 3.05 29.23
CA ILE A 88 24.34 3.59 30.23
C ILE A 88 23.90 3.19 31.64
N ALA A 89 22.61 3.31 31.95
CA ALA A 89 22.07 2.95 33.26
C ALA A 89 22.24 1.46 33.59
N SER A 90 22.23 0.58 32.58
CA SER A 90 22.51 -0.84 32.74
C SER A 90 24.01 -1.19 32.92
N GLY A 91 24.91 -0.22 32.77
CA GLY A 91 26.36 -0.43 32.81
C GLY A 91 26.97 -0.93 31.49
N ALA A 92 26.17 -1.03 30.43
CA ALA A 92 26.62 -1.38 29.08
C ALA A 92 27.08 -0.14 28.29
N VAL A 93 27.83 -0.36 27.20
CA VAL A 93 28.34 0.71 26.33
C VAL A 93 27.34 0.97 25.19
N PRO A 94 26.86 2.21 25.00
CA PRO A 94 26.00 2.57 23.88
C PRO A 94 26.63 2.27 22.52
N CYS A 95 25.90 1.55 21.67
CA CYS A 95 26.26 1.25 20.29
C CYS A 95 25.24 1.88 19.34
N LEU A 96 25.72 2.75 18.45
CA LEU A 96 24.88 3.44 17.47
C LEU A 96 24.18 2.45 16.54
N GLU A 97 24.87 1.41 16.06
CA GLU A 97 24.28 0.42 15.16
C GLU A 97 23.11 -0.33 15.83
N ASN A 98 23.26 -0.76 17.08
CA ASN A 98 22.21 -1.47 17.81
C ASN A 98 20.98 -0.60 18.07
N ALA A 99 21.20 0.68 18.44
CA ALA A 99 20.12 1.63 18.64
C ALA A 99 19.34 1.87 17.34
N VAL A 100 20.04 1.99 16.21
CA VAL A 100 19.43 2.19 14.89
C VAL A 100 18.61 0.97 14.44
N ILE A 101 19.08 -0.25 14.67
CA ILE A 101 18.33 -1.48 14.35
C ILE A 101 17.05 -1.58 15.19
N ALA A 102 17.13 -1.36 16.49
CA ALA A 102 15.97 -1.42 17.37
C ALA A 102 14.90 -0.39 16.98
N MET A 103 15.34 0.83 16.63
CA MET A 103 14.46 1.87 16.14
C MET A 103 13.82 1.51 14.79
N ALA A 104 14.55 0.87 13.86
CA ALA A 104 14.02 0.48 12.56
C ALA A 104 12.81 -0.44 12.72
N LEU A 105 12.92 -1.41 13.63
CA LEU A 105 11.83 -2.32 13.94
C LEU A 105 10.59 -1.58 14.48
N ILE A 106 10.78 -0.63 15.41
CA ILE A 106 9.67 0.13 16.01
C ILE A 106 9.01 1.04 14.97
N GLU A 107 9.80 1.80 14.22
CA GLU A 107 9.26 2.75 13.25
C GLU A 107 8.62 2.04 12.05
N ASN A 108 9.17 0.91 11.60
CA ASN A 108 8.57 0.13 10.51
C ASN A 108 7.24 -0.51 10.94
N GLN A 109 7.13 -1.00 12.19
CA GLN A 109 5.85 -1.47 12.72
C GLN A 109 4.82 -0.35 12.82
N ALA A 110 5.24 0.83 13.27
CA ALA A 110 4.37 2.00 13.32
C ALA A 110 3.96 2.45 11.90
N ALA A 111 4.87 2.39 10.93
CA ALA A 111 4.60 2.70 9.52
C ALA A 111 3.56 1.76 8.90
N VAL A 112 3.62 0.46 9.20
CA VAL A 112 2.58 -0.51 8.77
C VAL A 112 1.23 -0.12 9.35
N LYS A 113 1.18 0.18 10.67
CA LYS A 113 -0.07 0.56 11.33
C LYS A 113 -0.66 1.84 10.72
N GLU A 114 0.16 2.86 10.52
CA GLU A 114 -0.25 4.15 9.97
C GLU A 114 -0.74 4.02 8.52
N GLY A 115 -0.04 3.26 7.68
CA GLY A 115 -0.48 2.94 6.32
C GLY A 115 -1.83 2.22 6.29
N LEU A 116 -2.03 1.23 7.17
CA LEU A 116 -3.31 0.52 7.28
C LEU A 116 -4.44 1.42 7.75
N GLU A 117 -4.18 2.32 8.69
CA GLU A 117 -5.19 3.25 9.20
C GLU A 117 -5.66 4.21 8.10
N VAL A 118 -4.75 4.69 7.24
CA VAL A 118 -5.08 5.47 6.04
C VAL A 118 -5.97 4.68 5.09
N TYR A 119 -5.58 3.44 4.77
CA TYR A 119 -6.34 2.57 3.87
C TYR A 119 -7.75 2.28 4.40
N GLN A 120 -7.83 1.80 5.65
CA GLN A 120 -9.08 1.41 6.30
C GLN A 120 -10.02 2.59 6.46
N SER A 121 -9.51 3.76 6.87
CA SER A 121 -10.32 4.98 6.99
C SER A 121 -10.91 5.41 5.65
N GLY A 122 -10.18 5.23 4.56
CA GLY A 122 -10.66 5.48 3.20
C GLY A 122 -11.77 4.52 2.80
N MET A 123 -11.54 3.22 2.98
CA MET A 123 -12.49 2.17 2.62
C MET A 123 -13.77 2.22 3.46
N GLU A 124 -13.70 2.54 4.77
CA GLU A 124 -14.88 2.73 5.61
C GLU A 124 -15.74 3.94 5.17
N LYS A 125 -15.13 4.98 4.60
CA LYS A 125 -15.89 6.08 4.00
C LYS A 125 -16.61 5.62 2.73
N LEU A 126 -15.90 4.89 1.86
CA LEU A 126 -16.47 4.35 0.62
C LEU A 126 -17.64 3.39 0.89
N LYS A 127 -17.47 2.51 1.87
CA LYS A 127 -18.45 1.49 2.30
C LYS A 127 -19.83 2.05 2.64
N LYS A 128 -19.92 3.32 3.08
CA LYS A 128 -21.20 3.99 3.35
C LYS A 128 -22.10 4.12 2.11
N SER A 129 -21.51 4.00 0.92
CA SER A 129 -22.21 4.12 -0.37
C SER A 129 -22.48 2.77 -1.03
N PHE A 130 -22.18 1.64 -0.37
CA PHE A 130 -22.44 0.33 -0.94
C PHE A 130 -23.96 0.08 -1.13
N PRO A 131 -24.36 -0.64 -2.20
CA PRO A 131 -23.50 -1.26 -3.22
C PRO A 131 -23.00 -0.27 -4.30
N LEU A 132 -21.82 -0.55 -4.84
CA LEU A 132 -21.19 0.20 -5.93
C LEU A 132 -20.74 -0.73 -7.07
N GLU A 133 -20.61 -0.17 -8.27
CA GLU A 133 -19.96 -0.83 -9.41
C GLU A 133 -18.53 -1.25 -9.02
N LEU A 134 -18.09 -2.44 -9.46
CA LEU A 134 -16.76 -2.95 -9.11
C LEU A 134 -15.65 -1.97 -9.50
N LYS A 135 -15.80 -1.27 -10.64
CA LYS A 135 -14.78 -0.33 -11.14
C LYS A 135 -14.50 0.78 -10.15
N VAL A 136 -15.56 1.30 -9.54
CA VAL A 136 -15.46 2.36 -8.54
C VAL A 136 -14.73 1.86 -7.31
N VAL A 137 -15.07 0.64 -6.84
CA VAL A 137 -14.43 0.05 -5.66
C VAL A 137 -12.95 -0.28 -5.92
N SER A 138 -12.63 -0.83 -7.10
CA SER A 138 -11.28 -1.16 -7.53
C SER A 138 -10.39 0.09 -7.72
N SER A 139 -10.90 1.15 -8.35
CA SER A 139 -10.16 2.40 -8.50
C SER A 139 -9.87 3.09 -7.16
N GLU A 140 -10.83 3.07 -6.23
CA GLU A 140 -10.60 3.60 -4.88
C GLU A 140 -9.62 2.73 -4.08
N HIS A 141 -9.67 1.40 -4.22
CA HIS A 141 -8.66 0.51 -3.64
C HIS A 141 -7.25 0.86 -4.13
N GLN A 142 -7.06 1.01 -5.44
CA GLN A 142 -5.76 1.37 -6.02
C GLN A 142 -5.25 2.70 -5.44
N ARG A 143 -6.11 3.73 -5.41
CA ARG A 143 -5.76 5.04 -4.85
C ARG A 143 -5.37 4.95 -3.37
N LEU A 144 -6.15 4.25 -2.57
CA LEU A 144 -5.90 4.10 -1.13
C LEU A 144 -4.69 3.22 -0.82
N SER A 145 -4.46 2.16 -1.61
CA SER A 145 -3.27 1.31 -1.53
C SER A 145 -1.99 2.11 -1.81
N GLY A 146 -2.02 2.95 -2.84
CA GLY A 146 -0.92 3.88 -3.16
C GLY A 146 -0.65 4.86 -2.03
N MET A 147 -1.70 5.44 -1.41
CA MET A 147 -1.55 6.32 -0.25
C MET A 147 -1.01 5.60 1.00
N ALA A 148 -1.46 4.37 1.26
CA ALA A 148 -0.98 3.57 2.36
C ALA A 148 0.51 3.23 2.21
N THR A 149 0.91 2.86 0.99
CA THR A 149 2.31 2.62 0.63
C THR A 149 3.13 3.90 0.81
N GLN A 150 2.66 5.04 0.31
CA GLN A 150 3.38 6.31 0.44
C GLN A 150 3.56 6.73 1.90
N THR A 151 2.50 6.55 2.71
CA THR A 151 2.54 6.80 4.16
C THR A 151 3.57 5.91 4.84
N PHE A 152 3.59 4.63 4.48
CA PHE A 152 4.61 3.71 4.94
C PHE A 152 6.01 4.14 4.51
N MET A 153 6.23 4.45 3.23
CA MET A 153 7.54 4.85 2.70
C MET A 153 8.09 6.11 3.36
N THR A 154 7.23 7.06 3.71
CA THR A 154 7.61 8.31 4.39
C THR A 154 8.13 8.06 5.80
N ARG A 155 7.56 7.06 6.50
CA ARG A 155 7.89 6.78 7.89
C ARG A 155 8.93 5.67 8.08
N SER A 156 8.85 4.64 7.27
CA SER A 156 9.70 3.46 7.40
C SER A 156 11.16 3.82 7.16
N PHE A 157 12.07 3.08 7.77
CA PHE A 157 13.49 3.19 7.50
C PHE A 157 14.17 1.84 7.71
N ARG A 158 15.16 1.52 6.86
CA ARG A 158 15.90 0.24 6.91
C ARG A 158 15.01 -1.02 6.95
N ASP A 159 13.97 -1.07 6.13
CA ASP A 159 13.20 -2.31 5.88
C ASP A 159 13.96 -3.18 4.85
N THR A 160 15.19 -3.59 5.18
CA THR A 160 16.13 -4.21 4.24
C THR A 160 15.68 -5.58 3.72
N ASP A 161 14.89 -6.31 4.50
CA ASP A 161 14.29 -7.60 4.10
C ASP A 161 12.90 -7.43 3.46
N GLY A 162 12.39 -6.19 3.39
CA GLY A 162 11.06 -5.86 2.85
C GLY A 162 9.91 -6.46 3.64
N LYS A 163 10.13 -7.01 4.84
CA LYS A 163 9.10 -7.76 5.56
C LYS A 163 7.96 -6.87 6.00
N HIS A 164 8.25 -5.61 6.35
CA HIS A 164 7.24 -4.72 6.88
C HIS A 164 6.37 -4.19 5.74
N LEU A 165 6.97 -3.83 4.61
CA LEU A 165 6.19 -3.52 3.41
C LEU A 165 5.34 -4.71 2.98
N LYS A 166 5.91 -5.91 2.92
CA LYS A 166 5.15 -7.13 2.63
C LYS A 166 3.98 -7.33 3.59
N SER A 167 4.18 -7.10 4.89
CA SER A 167 3.09 -7.19 5.87
C SER A 167 1.98 -6.16 5.62
N LEU A 168 2.33 -4.95 5.15
CA LEU A 168 1.35 -3.95 4.75
C LEU A 168 0.55 -4.42 3.53
N GLU A 169 1.24 -4.93 2.49
CA GLU A 169 0.63 -5.47 1.27
C GLU A 169 -0.41 -6.55 1.58
N GLU A 170 -0.01 -7.58 2.32
CA GLU A 170 -0.86 -8.72 2.66
C GLU A 170 -2.13 -8.26 3.39
N LYS A 171 -1.98 -7.37 4.39
CA LYS A 171 -3.10 -6.85 5.16
C LYS A 171 -4.02 -5.93 4.36
N VAL A 172 -3.47 -5.13 3.43
CA VAL A 172 -4.29 -4.30 2.52
C VAL A 172 -5.13 -5.20 1.61
N ASN A 173 -4.55 -6.27 1.09
CA ASN A 173 -5.25 -7.22 0.22
C ASN A 173 -6.34 -8.01 0.99
N GLU A 174 -6.03 -8.48 2.20
CA GLU A 174 -7.03 -9.11 3.09
C GLU A 174 -8.21 -8.17 3.39
N LEU A 175 -7.92 -6.90 3.70
CA LEU A 175 -8.97 -5.90 3.92
C LEU A 175 -9.79 -5.66 2.64
N PHE A 176 -9.14 -5.58 1.48
CA PHE A 176 -9.82 -5.38 0.20
C PHE A 176 -10.81 -6.50 -0.10
N ASP A 177 -10.41 -7.76 0.06
CA ASP A 177 -11.30 -8.92 -0.09
C ASP A 177 -12.50 -8.83 0.85
N GLY A 178 -12.27 -8.42 2.10
CA GLY A 178 -13.34 -8.15 3.07
C GLY A 178 -14.34 -7.09 2.62
N TYR A 179 -13.86 -5.97 2.05
CA TYR A 179 -14.73 -4.92 1.52
C TYR A 179 -15.46 -5.33 0.25
N LEU A 180 -14.82 -6.09 -0.64
CA LEU A 180 -15.47 -6.64 -1.83
C LEU A 180 -16.61 -7.57 -1.44
N CYS A 181 -16.40 -8.45 -0.46
CA CYS A 181 -17.45 -9.34 0.04
C CYS A 181 -18.64 -8.54 0.61
N GLN A 182 -18.40 -7.44 1.33
CA GLN A 182 -19.47 -6.57 1.84
C GLN A 182 -20.21 -5.85 0.72
N ASN A 183 -19.51 -5.36 -0.30
CA ASN A 183 -20.12 -4.73 -1.47
C ASN A 183 -21.01 -5.72 -2.24
N GLU A 184 -20.51 -6.94 -2.44
CA GLU A 184 -21.25 -8.05 -3.05
C GLU A 184 -22.52 -8.42 -2.28
N GLN A 185 -22.45 -8.47 -0.94
CA GLN A 185 -23.61 -8.74 -0.09
C GLN A 185 -24.66 -7.64 -0.18
N ALA A 186 -24.23 -6.37 -0.16
CA ALA A 186 -25.14 -5.23 -0.33
C ALA A 186 -25.82 -5.26 -1.71
N SER A 187 -25.07 -5.59 -2.76
CA SER A 187 -25.59 -5.72 -4.13
C SER A 187 -26.59 -6.86 -4.24
N LYS A 188 -26.24 -8.03 -3.71
CA LYS A 188 -27.13 -9.20 -3.64
C LYS A 188 -28.46 -8.84 -2.97
N LYS A 189 -28.40 -8.20 -1.80
CA LYS A 189 -29.59 -7.82 -1.03
C LYS A 189 -30.48 -6.88 -1.84
N ARG A 190 -29.91 -5.83 -2.45
CA ARG A 190 -30.65 -4.89 -3.30
C ARG A 190 -31.33 -5.58 -4.48
N CYS A 191 -30.65 -6.52 -5.14
CA CYS A 191 -31.22 -7.32 -6.22
C CYS A 191 -32.36 -8.23 -5.74
N GLU A 192 -32.21 -8.90 -4.61
CA GLU A 192 -33.24 -9.77 -4.01
C GLU A 192 -34.48 -8.98 -3.59
N ASP A 193 -34.30 -7.81 -2.97
CA ASP A 193 -35.38 -6.90 -2.56
C ASP A 193 -36.15 -6.40 -3.81
N LEU A 194 -35.44 -6.03 -4.87
CA LEU A 194 -36.04 -5.58 -6.13
C LEU A 194 -36.84 -6.69 -6.81
N LEU A 195 -36.30 -7.91 -6.92
CA LEU A 195 -37.04 -9.05 -7.49
C LEU A 195 -38.26 -9.42 -6.65
N SER A 196 -38.15 -9.35 -5.32
CA SER A 196 -39.27 -9.58 -4.42
C SER A 196 -40.39 -8.57 -4.67
N SER A 197 -40.05 -7.29 -4.86
CA SER A 197 -41.00 -6.24 -5.21
C SER A 197 -41.61 -6.45 -6.60
N LEU A 198 -40.79 -6.66 -7.63
CA LEU A 198 -41.26 -6.84 -9.01
C LEU A 198 -42.13 -8.09 -9.19
N SER A 199 -41.84 -9.16 -8.46
CA SER A 199 -42.57 -10.44 -8.55
C SER A 199 -43.77 -10.54 -7.61
N ALA A 200 -44.06 -9.53 -6.78
CA ALA A 200 -45.12 -9.58 -5.78
C ALA A 200 -46.49 -9.91 -6.39
N THR A 201 -46.90 -9.21 -7.45
CA THR A 201 -48.17 -9.46 -8.14
C THR A 201 -48.22 -10.85 -8.77
N MET A 202 -47.13 -11.30 -9.40
CA MET A 202 -47.05 -12.65 -9.97
C MET A 202 -47.18 -13.72 -8.88
N ASN A 203 -46.54 -13.52 -7.72
CA ASN A 203 -46.64 -14.45 -6.58
C ASN A 203 -48.06 -14.49 -5.99
N GLU A 204 -48.77 -13.36 -5.96
CA GLU A 204 -50.17 -13.30 -5.57
C GLU A 204 -51.06 -14.06 -6.56
N ASN A 205 -50.86 -13.83 -7.86
CA ASN A 205 -51.57 -14.51 -8.94
C ASN A 205 -51.36 -16.04 -8.91
N LEU A 206 -50.14 -16.49 -8.56
CA LEU A 206 -49.82 -17.91 -8.33
C LEU A 206 -50.67 -18.49 -7.19
N LYS A 207 -50.72 -17.81 -6.03
CA LYS A 207 -51.50 -18.26 -4.86
C LYS A 207 -53.00 -18.31 -5.13
N GLN A 208 -53.52 -17.36 -5.89
CA GLN A 208 -54.93 -17.28 -6.26
C GLN A 208 -55.31 -18.24 -7.41
N GLY A 209 -54.35 -18.99 -7.96
CA GLY A 209 -54.60 -19.95 -9.05
C GLY A 209 -54.96 -19.28 -10.38
N ILE A 210 -54.58 -18.02 -10.59
CA ILE A 210 -54.90 -17.27 -11.82
C ILE A 210 -54.27 -17.96 -13.05
N TYR A 211 -53.05 -18.49 -12.90
CA TYR A 211 -52.33 -19.22 -13.95
C TYR A 211 -52.81 -20.67 -14.13
N ALA A 212 -53.66 -21.21 -13.26
CA ALA A 212 -54.16 -22.59 -13.36
C ALA A 212 -55.35 -22.74 -14.33
N LYS A 213 -55.64 -21.71 -15.15
CA LYS A 213 -56.69 -21.69 -16.16
C LYS A 213 -56.14 -22.05 -17.54
N SER A 214 -57.02 -22.39 -18.47
CA SER A 214 -56.65 -22.65 -19.88
C SER A 214 -55.95 -21.43 -20.49
N GLY A 215 -54.73 -21.58 -20.99
CA GLY A 215 -53.87 -20.50 -21.49
C GLY A 215 -53.11 -19.72 -20.42
N GLY A 216 -53.11 -20.18 -19.17
CA GLY A 216 -52.41 -19.53 -18.06
C GLY A 216 -50.89 -19.59 -18.16
N TYR A 217 -50.33 -20.56 -18.90
CA TYR A 217 -48.89 -20.66 -19.10
C TYR A 217 -48.33 -19.48 -19.90
N ASP A 218 -48.96 -19.10 -21.01
CA ASP A 218 -48.52 -17.97 -21.83
C ASP A 218 -48.59 -16.65 -21.04
N LEU A 219 -49.60 -16.50 -20.17
CA LEU A 219 -49.72 -15.34 -19.28
C LEU A 219 -48.58 -15.31 -18.25
N PHE A 220 -48.27 -16.45 -17.63
CA PHE A 220 -47.16 -16.58 -16.68
C PHE A 220 -45.81 -16.22 -17.33
N CYS A 221 -45.55 -16.73 -18.55
CA CYS A 221 -44.32 -16.40 -19.28
C CYS A 221 -44.21 -14.89 -19.55
N LYS A 222 -45.31 -14.25 -19.95
CA LYS A 222 -45.32 -12.81 -20.22
C LYS A 222 -45.04 -11.99 -18.95
N ASP A 223 -45.68 -12.33 -17.83
CA ASP A 223 -45.44 -11.66 -16.55
C ASP A 223 -43.99 -11.83 -16.10
N LEU A 224 -43.42 -13.03 -16.26
CA LEU A 224 -42.03 -13.32 -15.94
C LEU A 224 -41.06 -12.52 -16.83
N GLU A 225 -41.30 -12.47 -18.14
CA GLU A 225 -40.49 -11.67 -19.08
C GLU A 225 -40.51 -10.18 -18.71
N ASP A 226 -41.67 -9.63 -18.34
CA ASP A 226 -41.80 -8.23 -17.93
C ASP A 226 -41.04 -7.95 -16.63
N ILE A 227 -41.06 -8.89 -15.68
CA ILE A 227 -40.25 -8.80 -14.44
C ILE A 227 -38.76 -8.79 -14.78
N VAL A 228 -38.29 -9.71 -15.63
CA VAL A 228 -36.87 -9.82 -16.02
C VAL A 228 -36.41 -8.55 -16.73
N LYS A 229 -37.20 -8.02 -17.67
CA LYS A 229 -36.89 -6.77 -18.39
C LYS A 229 -36.75 -5.60 -17.42
N LYS A 230 -37.70 -5.44 -16.50
CA LYS A 230 -37.66 -4.36 -15.49
C LYS A 230 -36.47 -4.51 -14.56
N TYR A 231 -36.17 -5.73 -14.12
CA TYR A 231 -35.01 -6.03 -13.27
C TYR A 231 -33.70 -5.63 -13.97
N ASN A 232 -33.45 -6.15 -15.18
CA ASN A 232 -32.22 -5.87 -15.93
C ASN A 232 -31.99 -4.38 -16.18
N SER A 233 -33.07 -3.62 -16.42
CA SER A 233 -32.98 -2.17 -16.62
C SER A 233 -32.55 -1.39 -15.36
N GLN A 234 -32.74 -1.96 -14.17
CA GLN A 234 -32.48 -1.31 -12.88
C GLN A 234 -31.22 -1.84 -12.17
N THR A 235 -30.67 -2.98 -12.60
CA THR A 235 -29.53 -3.66 -11.95
C THR A 235 -28.29 -3.75 -12.82
N ASN A 236 -28.21 -3.02 -13.92
CA ASN A 236 -27.05 -3.03 -14.84
C ASN A 236 -25.71 -2.62 -14.18
N LYS A 237 -25.76 -2.03 -12.99
CA LYS A 237 -24.61 -1.59 -12.19
C LYS A 237 -24.28 -2.50 -11.00
N GLU A 238 -25.14 -3.50 -10.75
CA GLU A 238 -25.03 -4.36 -9.58
C GLU A 238 -24.08 -5.52 -9.83
N VAL A 239 -23.14 -5.75 -8.92
CA VAL A 239 -22.12 -6.81 -9.02
C VAL A 239 -22.66 -8.22 -8.78
N LYS A 240 -23.92 -8.37 -8.37
CA LYS A 240 -24.59 -9.68 -8.21
C LYS A 240 -25.85 -9.82 -9.05
N ALA A 241 -26.04 -8.95 -10.04
CA ALA A 241 -27.27 -8.90 -10.83
C ALA A 241 -27.59 -10.25 -11.48
N GLU A 242 -26.62 -10.80 -12.23
CA GLU A 242 -26.83 -12.02 -13.02
C GLU A 242 -26.89 -13.26 -12.13
N ALA A 243 -26.10 -13.28 -11.05
CA ALA A 243 -26.08 -14.36 -10.07
C ALA A 243 -27.43 -14.50 -9.33
N VAL A 244 -28.02 -13.38 -8.89
CA VAL A 244 -29.33 -13.36 -8.21
C VAL A 244 -30.44 -13.72 -9.20
N LEU A 245 -30.43 -13.16 -10.40
CA LEU A 245 -31.42 -13.47 -11.43
C LEU A 245 -31.42 -14.95 -11.80
N LYS A 246 -30.24 -15.57 -11.91
CA LYS A 246 -30.10 -17.03 -12.14
C LYS A 246 -30.83 -17.84 -11.06
N VAL A 247 -30.67 -17.49 -9.79
CA VAL A 247 -31.32 -18.20 -8.68
C VAL A 247 -32.84 -18.01 -8.75
N PHE A 248 -33.30 -16.78 -9.00
CA PHE A 248 -34.72 -16.47 -9.14
C PHE A 248 -35.38 -17.26 -10.29
N LEU A 249 -34.77 -17.29 -11.48
CA LEU A 249 -35.31 -18.04 -12.61
C LEU A 249 -35.34 -19.55 -12.35
N LYS A 250 -34.32 -20.11 -11.67
CA LYS A 250 -34.33 -21.52 -11.27
C LYS A 250 -35.47 -21.83 -10.30
N GLN A 251 -35.80 -20.91 -9.38
CA GLN A 251 -36.95 -21.05 -8.50
C GLN A 251 -38.27 -21.00 -9.29
N LYS A 252 -38.42 -20.04 -10.22
CA LYS A 252 -39.61 -19.89 -11.06
C LYS A 252 -39.81 -21.01 -12.07
N SER A 253 -38.76 -21.74 -12.42
CA SER A 253 -38.88 -22.94 -13.25
C SER A 253 -39.72 -24.05 -12.62
N VAL A 254 -39.72 -24.15 -11.28
CA VAL A 254 -40.56 -25.12 -10.57
C VAL A 254 -42.05 -24.77 -10.74
N ASP A 255 -42.38 -23.49 -10.55
CA ASP A 255 -43.74 -22.97 -10.76
C ASP A 255 -44.18 -23.13 -12.23
N SER A 256 -43.29 -22.77 -13.16
CA SER A 256 -43.48 -22.86 -14.62
C SER A 256 -43.90 -24.28 -15.06
N LYS A 257 -43.17 -25.31 -14.58
CA LYS A 257 -43.47 -26.72 -14.91
C LYS A 257 -44.84 -27.15 -14.43
N ALA A 258 -45.24 -26.76 -13.21
CA ALA A 258 -46.55 -27.11 -12.67
C ALA A 258 -47.68 -26.47 -13.49
N ILE A 259 -47.53 -25.20 -13.87
CA ILE A 259 -48.50 -24.48 -14.70
C ILE A 259 -48.60 -25.08 -16.10
N LEU A 260 -47.46 -25.38 -16.72
CA LEU A 260 -47.39 -25.96 -18.06
C LEU A 260 -48.12 -27.30 -18.15
N GLN A 261 -47.96 -28.15 -17.12
CA GLN A 261 -48.61 -29.44 -17.05
C GLN A 261 -50.14 -29.30 -16.86
N ALA A 262 -50.58 -28.32 -16.04
CA ALA A 262 -51.99 -28.05 -15.79
C ALA A 262 -52.74 -27.39 -16.97
N ASP A 263 -52.03 -26.72 -17.88
CA ASP A 263 -52.65 -26.01 -19.00
C ASP A 263 -53.22 -27.00 -20.05
N LYS A 264 -54.53 -26.88 -20.31
CA LYS A 264 -55.27 -27.73 -21.26
C LYS A 264 -55.33 -27.13 -22.68
N LYS A 265 -54.90 -25.88 -22.86
CA LYS A 265 -54.86 -25.21 -24.17
C LYS A 265 -53.72 -25.74 -25.05
N LEU A 266 -52.64 -26.19 -24.41
CA LEU A 266 -51.41 -26.63 -25.07
C LEU A 266 -51.43 -28.13 -25.33
N THR A 267 -51.03 -28.53 -26.54
CA THR A 267 -50.78 -29.92 -26.91
C THR A 267 -49.49 -30.45 -26.26
N GLU A 268 -49.37 -31.77 -26.12
CA GLU A 268 -48.14 -32.40 -25.60
C GLU A 268 -46.87 -32.02 -26.40
N LYS A 269 -47.00 -31.78 -27.70
CA LYS A 269 -45.89 -31.31 -28.54
C LYS A 269 -45.48 -29.89 -28.18
N GLU A 270 -46.44 -28.99 -28.00
CA GLU A 270 -46.18 -27.59 -27.61
C GLU A 270 -45.57 -27.51 -26.20
N LYS A 271 -46.06 -28.33 -25.26
CA LYS A 271 -45.49 -28.41 -23.90
C LYS A 271 -44.00 -28.76 -23.92
N LYS A 272 -43.61 -29.79 -24.70
CA LYS A 272 -42.20 -30.16 -24.88
C LYS A 272 -41.36 -29.02 -25.47
N ILE A 273 -41.88 -28.31 -26.47
CA ILE A 273 -41.17 -27.17 -27.07
C ILE A 273 -40.94 -26.06 -26.03
N LYS A 274 -41.95 -25.74 -25.20
CA LYS A 274 -41.84 -24.74 -24.14
C LYS A 274 -40.83 -25.17 -23.06
N GLU A 275 -40.83 -26.43 -22.64
CA GLU A 275 -39.82 -26.96 -21.70
C GLU A 275 -38.39 -26.82 -22.22
N GLU A 276 -38.15 -27.13 -23.50
CA GLU A 276 -36.83 -26.96 -24.12
C GLU A 276 -36.43 -25.47 -24.23
N THR A 277 -37.39 -24.60 -24.54
CA THR A 277 -37.17 -23.15 -24.58
C THR A 277 -36.78 -22.61 -23.21
N GLU A 278 -37.46 -23.05 -22.15
CA GLU A 278 -37.15 -22.65 -20.77
C GLU A 278 -35.76 -23.15 -20.33
N LYS A 279 -35.40 -24.38 -20.67
CA LYS A 279 -34.05 -24.91 -20.43
C LYS A 279 -32.99 -24.05 -21.12
N ALA A 280 -33.25 -23.59 -22.35
CA ALA A 280 -32.34 -22.72 -23.08
C ALA A 280 -32.16 -21.36 -22.38
N ILE A 281 -33.25 -20.75 -21.88
CA ILE A 281 -33.21 -19.48 -21.12
C ILE A 281 -32.40 -19.63 -19.82
N LEU A 282 -32.63 -20.70 -19.06
CA LEU A 282 -31.87 -20.96 -17.82
C LEU A 282 -30.37 -21.16 -18.09
N LEU A 283 -30.03 -21.83 -19.19
CA LEU A 283 -28.65 -22.03 -19.61
C LEU A 283 -28.00 -20.70 -20.01
N GLU A 284 -28.70 -19.86 -20.77
CA GLU A 284 -28.22 -18.52 -21.14
C GLU A 284 -27.99 -17.64 -19.91
N GLN A 285 -28.91 -17.66 -18.95
CA GLN A 285 -28.74 -16.93 -17.69
C GLN A 285 -27.55 -17.44 -16.87
N GLU A 286 -27.29 -18.76 -16.89
CA GLU A 286 -26.12 -19.33 -16.25
C GLU A 286 -24.81 -18.89 -16.93
N ILE A 287 -24.80 -18.77 -18.25
CA ILE A 287 -23.69 -18.20 -19.02
C ILE A 287 -23.45 -16.74 -18.63
N LYS A 288 -24.50 -15.89 -18.62
CA LYS A 288 -24.38 -14.48 -18.21
C LYS A 288 -23.83 -14.31 -16.80
N ALA A 289 -24.27 -15.14 -15.86
CA ALA A 289 -23.74 -15.13 -14.49
C ALA A 289 -22.26 -15.53 -14.42
N LYS A 290 -21.81 -16.49 -15.24
CA LYS A 290 -20.40 -16.87 -15.31
C LYS A 290 -19.56 -15.78 -16.00
N GLU A 291 -20.07 -15.15 -17.05
CA GLU A 291 -19.41 -14.03 -17.72
C GLU A 291 -19.26 -12.81 -16.78
N GLU A 292 -20.27 -12.51 -15.95
CA GLU A 292 -20.17 -11.48 -14.90
C GLU A 292 -19.03 -11.81 -13.93
N GLN A 293 -18.93 -13.05 -13.45
CA GLN A 293 -17.82 -13.49 -12.60
C GLN A 293 -16.46 -13.35 -13.30
N GLN A 294 -16.37 -13.66 -14.60
CA GLN A 294 -15.14 -13.48 -15.38
C GLN A 294 -14.72 -12.01 -15.45
N ARG A 295 -15.66 -11.12 -15.79
CA ARG A 295 -15.40 -9.67 -15.87
C ARG A 295 -14.90 -9.14 -14.53
N GLN A 296 -15.50 -9.58 -13.43
CA GLN A 296 -15.09 -9.17 -12.09
C GLN A 296 -13.69 -9.66 -11.73
N LEU A 297 -13.32 -10.89 -12.09
CA LEU A 297 -11.99 -11.42 -11.85
C LEU A 297 -10.93 -10.65 -12.67
N LEU A 298 -11.18 -10.38 -13.95
CA LEU A 298 -10.29 -9.56 -14.79
C LEU A 298 -10.05 -8.17 -14.21
N GLU A 299 -11.11 -7.55 -13.69
CA GLU A 299 -11.02 -6.22 -13.12
C GLU A 299 -10.23 -6.16 -11.81
N ARG A 300 -10.35 -7.19 -10.97
CA ARG A 300 -9.52 -7.35 -9.76
C ARG A 300 -8.05 -7.52 -10.13
N MET A 301 -7.76 -8.34 -11.13
CA MET A 301 -6.40 -8.56 -11.62
C MET A 301 -5.76 -7.26 -12.13
N GLU A 302 -6.52 -6.45 -12.88
CA GLU A 302 -6.02 -5.16 -13.36
C GLU A 302 -5.77 -4.17 -12.20
N ALA A 303 -6.66 -4.12 -11.21
CA ALA A 303 -6.48 -3.26 -10.03
C ALA A 303 -5.23 -3.66 -9.22
N GLU A 304 -5.03 -4.96 -8.99
CA GLU A 304 -3.86 -5.48 -8.27
C GLU A 304 -2.56 -5.21 -9.04
N LYS A 305 -2.58 -5.36 -10.37
CA LYS A 305 -1.45 -5.03 -11.24
C LYS A 305 -1.04 -3.56 -11.11
N GLN A 306 -2.00 -2.64 -11.22
CA GLN A 306 -1.72 -1.21 -11.13
C GLN A 306 -1.26 -0.79 -9.72
N SER A 307 -1.86 -1.39 -8.67
CA SER A 307 -1.45 -1.22 -7.28
C SER A 307 0.00 -1.67 -7.06
N ASN A 308 0.40 -2.80 -7.65
CA ASN A 308 1.77 -3.29 -7.61
C ASN A 308 2.75 -2.39 -8.38
N GLU A 309 2.40 -1.95 -9.60
CA GLU A 309 3.24 -1.05 -10.39
C GLU A 309 3.54 0.27 -9.65
N GLU A 310 2.54 0.87 -9.01
CA GLU A 310 2.71 2.09 -8.21
C GLU A 310 3.60 1.84 -6.98
N ARG A 311 3.41 0.70 -6.30
CA ARG A 311 4.24 0.32 -5.16
C ARG A 311 5.72 0.15 -5.55
N MET A 312 5.97 -0.50 -6.68
CA MET A 312 7.33 -0.68 -7.21
C MET A 312 7.98 0.66 -7.56
N ARG A 313 7.20 1.61 -8.08
CA ARG A 313 7.66 2.98 -8.34
C ARG A 313 8.06 3.68 -7.04
N GLN A 314 7.19 3.70 -6.04
CA GLN A 314 7.46 4.36 -4.75
C GLN A 314 8.66 3.74 -4.02
N MET A 315 8.82 2.42 -4.11
CA MET A 315 9.98 1.72 -3.56
C MET A 315 11.29 2.15 -4.25
N LYS A 316 11.28 2.28 -5.59
CA LYS A 316 12.42 2.77 -6.36
C LYS A 316 12.78 4.21 -6.02
N GLU A 317 11.79 5.09 -5.98
CA GLU A 317 12.00 6.51 -5.64
C GLU A 317 12.62 6.67 -4.24
N LYS A 318 12.11 5.91 -3.25
CA LYS A 318 12.66 5.92 -1.90
C LYS A 318 14.12 5.47 -1.88
N MET A 319 14.45 4.37 -2.57
CA MET A 319 15.80 3.83 -2.61
C MET A 319 16.77 4.79 -3.29
N ASP A 320 16.39 5.37 -4.42
CA ASP A 320 17.23 6.33 -5.15
C ASP A 320 17.57 7.54 -4.26
N GLU A 321 16.59 8.03 -3.50
CA GLU A 321 16.80 9.12 -2.54
C GLU A 321 17.69 8.70 -1.36
N GLU A 322 17.48 7.53 -0.78
CA GLU A 322 18.32 7.01 0.32
C GLU A 322 19.77 6.78 -0.13
N MET A 323 19.99 6.25 -1.35
CA MET A 323 21.33 6.09 -1.91
C MET A 323 22.01 7.44 -2.16
N ARG A 324 21.26 8.42 -2.69
CA ARG A 324 21.78 9.79 -2.88
C ARG A 324 22.25 10.38 -1.56
N LEU A 325 21.44 10.30 -0.51
CA LEU A 325 21.78 10.82 0.82
C LEU A 325 22.99 10.10 1.44
N GLN A 326 23.12 8.79 1.21
CA GLN A 326 24.28 8.02 1.68
C GLN A 326 25.56 8.46 0.96
N ARG A 327 25.53 8.64 -0.37
CA ARG A 327 26.68 9.14 -1.15
C ARG A 327 27.12 10.52 -0.67
N GLU A 328 26.17 11.43 -0.45
CA GLU A 328 26.45 12.79 0.06
C GLU A 328 27.07 12.80 1.46
N GLU A 329 26.71 11.85 2.33
CA GLU A 329 27.35 11.70 3.64
C GLU A 329 28.77 11.14 3.52
N ALA A 330 28.97 10.16 2.64
CA ALA A 330 30.29 9.56 2.41
C ALA A 330 31.28 10.54 1.75
N GLU A 331 30.84 11.32 0.76
CA GLU A 331 31.63 12.36 0.12
C GLU A 331 32.06 13.41 1.14
N ARG A 332 31.15 13.89 1.99
CA ARG A 332 31.48 14.84 3.07
C ARG A 332 32.51 14.28 4.06
N ALA A 333 32.38 13.02 4.43
CA ALA A 333 33.35 12.35 5.29
C ALA A 333 34.74 12.25 4.61
N MET A 334 34.77 11.98 3.31
CA MET A 334 36.00 11.92 2.51
C MET A 334 36.67 13.29 2.38
N ASP A 335 35.90 14.35 2.07
CA ASP A 335 36.40 15.73 1.95
C ASP A 335 37.01 16.24 3.26
N SER A 336 36.46 15.83 4.40
CA SER A 336 37.06 16.12 5.71
C SER A 336 38.43 15.44 5.88
N LYS A 337 38.53 14.15 5.52
CA LYS A 337 39.79 13.39 5.61
C LYS A 337 40.86 13.94 4.68
N LEU A 338 40.50 14.34 3.46
CA LEU A 338 41.43 14.95 2.49
C LEU A 338 42.01 16.27 3.01
N ARG A 339 41.19 17.12 3.63
CA ARG A 339 41.65 18.37 4.24
C ARG A 339 42.62 18.12 5.39
N GLU A 340 42.35 17.13 6.23
CA GLU A 340 43.26 16.79 7.34
C GLU A 340 44.59 16.22 6.83
N GLN A 341 44.55 15.37 5.80
CA GLN A 341 45.76 14.84 5.18
C GLN A 341 46.63 15.96 4.62
N ALA A 342 46.04 16.92 3.90
CA ALA A 342 46.76 18.07 3.37
C ALA A 342 47.44 18.88 4.49
N ALA A 343 46.74 19.11 5.61
CA ALA A 343 47.30 19.82 6.76
C ALA A 343 48.44 19.05 7.46
N LEU A 344 48.39 17.71 7.47
CA LEU A 344 49.48 16.87 8.00
C LEU A 344 50.72 16.96 7.12
N LEU A 345 50.55 16.95 5.80
CA LEU A 345 51.64 17.09 4.84
C LEU A 345 52.31 18.46 4.93
N GLU A 346 51.53 19.54 5.01
CA GLU A 346 52.03 20.91 5.18
C GLU A 346 52.89 21.06 6.45
N LYS A 347 52.49 20.39 7.53
CA LYS A 347 53.21 20.39 8.82
C LYS A 347 54.37 19.39 8.88
N GLY A 348 54.64 18.64 7.80
CA GLY A 348 55.76 17.69 7.71
C GLY A 348 55.52 16.31 8.34
N PHE A 349 54.30 15.98 8.76
CA PHE A 349 53.97 14.68 9.37
C PHE A 349 53.69 13.59 8.33
N LYS A 350 54.70 13.23 7.52
CA LYS A 350 54.56 12.28 6.39
C LYS A 350 53.97 10.92 6.79
N GLU A 351 54.53 10.27 7.81
CA GLU A 351 54.04 8.95 8.26
C GLU A 351 52.56 8.97 8.65
N LYS A 352 52.10 10.06 9.28
CA LYS A 352 50.68 10.20 9.66
C LYS A 352 49.80 10.42 8.45
N ALA A 353 50.26 11.21 7.47
CA ALA A 353 49.57 11.41 6.21
C ALA A 353 49.46 10.10 5.40
N ASP A 354 50.51 9.28 5.40
CA ASP A 354 50.52 7.98 4.72
C ASP A 354 49.53 6.99 5.35
N ARG A 355 49.47 6.91 6.69
CA ARG A 355 48.43 6.13 7.38
C ARG A 355 47.03 6.64 7.05
N MET A 356 46.85 7.95 6.95
CA MET A 356 45.56 8.54 6.58
C MET A 356 45.19 8.21 5.13
N SER A 357 46.16 8.15 4.21
CA SER A 357 45.94 7.64 2.85
C SER A 357 45.38 6.23 2.88
N GLN A 358 45.97 5.35 3.68
CA GLN A 358 45.52 3.96 3.84
C GLN A 358 44.10 3.90 4.43
N GLU A 359 43.81 4.70 5.47
CA GLU A 359 42.45 4.79 6.04
C GLU A 359 41.42 5.30 5.02
N MET A 360 41.81 6.22 4.12
CA MET A 360 40.93 6.74 3.06
C MET A 360 40.67 5.71 1.96
N GLU A 361 41.69 4.96 1.54
CA GLU A 361 41.52 3.89 0.54
C GLU A 361 40.66 2.76 1.11
N GLU A 362 40.86 2.39 2.38
CA GLU A 362 39.98 1.45 3.08
C GLU A 362 38.54 1.98 3.14
N PHE A 363 38.36 3.25 3.51
CA PHE A 363 37.05 3.89 3.57
C PHE A 363 36.34 3.89 2.21
N LYS A 364 37.06 4.24 1.13
CA LYS A 364 36.54 4.18 -0.25
C LYS A 364 36.07 2.78 -0.61
N ARG A 365 36.89 1.77 -0.32
CA ARG A 365 36.57 0.36 -0.58
C ARG A 365 35.32 -0.08 0.18
N GLN A 366 35.28 0.18 1.49
CA GLN A 366 34.13 -0.17 2.34
C GLN A 366 32.85 0.52 1.89
N ASN A 367 32.93 1.79 1.48
CA ASN A 367 31.76 2.54 1.04
C ASN A 367 31.25 2.06 -0.31
N ALA A 368 32.16 1.76 -1.27
CA ALA A 368 31.80 1.16 -2.55
C ALA A 368 31.20 -0.25 -2.37
N GLU A 369 31.75 -1.05 -1.46
CA GLU A 369 31.20 -2.37 -1.12
C GLU A 369 29.82 -2.26 -0.48
N ALA A 370 29.62 -1.34 0.47
CA ALA A 370 28.33 -1.11 1.10
C ALA A 370 27.28 -0.63 0.10
N GLU A 371 27.65 0.25 -0.83
CA GLU A 371 26.77 0.73 -1.90
C GLU A 371 26.38 -0.40 -2.85
N SER A 372 27.35 -1.21 -3.29
CA SER A 372 27.12 -2.37 -4.15
C SER A 372 26.22 -3.42 -3.46
N ASN A 373 26.48 -3.71 -2.18
CA ASN A 373 25.66 -4.62 -1.39
C ASN A 373 24.22 -4.12 -1.27
N ARG A 374 24.02 -2.83 -0.96
CA ARG A 374 22.69 -2.23 -0.84
C ARG A 374 21.94 -2.24 -2.17
N ALA A 375 22.62 -1.95 -3.29
CA ALA A 375 22.04 -2.03 -4.62
C ALA A 375 21.62 -3.46 -4.99
N ARG A 376 22.43 -4.47 -4.62
CA ARG A 376 22.10 -5.89 -4.82
C ARG A 376 20.92 -6.33 -3.95
N GLU A 377 20.93 -6.04 -2.66
CA GLU A 377 19.82 -6.35 -1.74
C GLU A 377 18.51 -5.75 -2.24
N PHE A 378 18.56 -4.52 -2.75
CA PHE A 378 17.40 -3.86 -3.32
C PHE A 378 16.92 -4.51 -4.63
N ALA A 379 17.84 -4.87 -5.53
CA ALA A 379 17.49 -5.59 -6.75
C ALA A 379 16.82 -6.94 -6.45
N GLU A 380 17.37 -7.69 -5.49
CA GLU A 380 16.78 -8.95 -5.00
C GLU A 380 15.39 -8.72 -4.41
N LEU A 381 15.21 -7.64 -3.64
CA LEU A 381 13.92 -7.29 -3.04
C LEU A 381 12.87 -6.95 -4.10
N LEU A 382 13.22 -6.15 -5.11
CA LEU A 382 12.34 -5.83 -6.24
C LEU A 382 11.98 -7.08 -7.04
N GLU A 383 12.95 -7.94 -7.34
CA GLU A 383 12.76 -9.19 -8.07
C GLU A 383 11.84 -10.14 -7.31
N ASN A 384 12.09 -10.32 -6.00
CA ASN A 384 11.25 -11.14 -5.13
C ASN A 384 9.82 -10.59 -5.02
N SER A 385 9.65 -9.27 -5.00
CA SER A 385 8.33 -8.64 -5.01
C SER A 385 7.59 -8.90 -6.32
N ASN A 386 8.24 -8.65 -7.45
CA ASN A 386 7.68 -8.91 -8.78
C ASN A 386 7.34 -10.38 -8.97
N LYS A 387 8.23 -11.30 -8.59
CA LYS A 387 7.99 -12.74 -8.71
C LYS A 387 6.77 -13.19 -7.91
N ARG A 388 6.62 -12.72 -6.67
CA ARG A 388 5.42 -13.00 -5.84
C ARG A 388 4.15 -12.48 -6.51
N HIS A 389 4.19 -11.26 -7.04
CA HIS A 389 3.06 -10.67 -7.74
C HIS A 389 2.73 -11.47 -9.02
N GLU A 390 3.72 -11.84 -9.82
CA GLU A 390 3.56 -12.68 -11.01
C GLU A 390 2.96 -14.06 -10.67
N GLU A 391 3.43 -14.71 -9.61
CA GLU A 391 2.89 -15.99 -9.12
C GLU A 391 1.41 -15.84 -8.70
N SER A 392 1.07 -14.78 -7.98
CA SER A 392 -0.32 -14.46 -7.59
C SER A 392 -1.21 -14.22 -8.81
N MET A 393 -0.74 -13.40 -9.75
CA MET A 393 -1.43 -13.11 -11.00
C MET A 393 -1.59 -14.36 -11.88
N ALA A 394 -0.57 -15.22 -11.94
CA ALA A 394 -0.63 -16.48 -12.66
C ALA A 394 -1.67 -17.44 -12.07
N MET A 395 -1.79 -17.50 -10.73
CA MET A 395 -2.81 -18.28 -10.05
C MET A 395 -4.23 -17.78 -10.39
N MET A 396 -4.46 -16.47 -10.34
CA MET A 396 -5.74 -15.87 -10.75
C MET A 396 -6.04 -16.11 -12.24
N MET A 397 -5.04 -16.00 -13.11
CA MET A 397 -5.17 -16.28 -14.55
C MET A 397 -5.45 -17.75 -14.84
N GLN A 398 -4.87 -18.69 -14.08
CA GLN A 398 -5.18 -20.11 -14.22
C GLN A 398 -6.63 -20.38 -13.84
N GLN A 399 -7.09 -19.83 -12.71
CA GLN A 399 -8.49 -19.92 -12.29
C GLN A 399 -9.43 -19.34 -13.36
N HIS A 400 -9.07 -18.20 -13.94
CA HIS A 400 -9.79 -17.59 -15.07
C HIS A 400 -9.87 -18.54 -16.28
N ARG A 401 -8.75 -19.15 -16.70
CA ARG A 401 -8.70 -20.11 -17.81
C ARG A 401 -9.56 -21.35 -17.57
N GLU A 402 -9.51 -21.91 -16.37
CA GLU A 402 -10.32 -23.07 -16.00
C GLU A 402 -11.81 -22.77 -16.07
N GLN A 403 -12.22 -21.60 -15.59
CA GLN A 403 -13.61 -21.15 -15.67
C GLN A 403 -14.04 -20.86 -17.11
N MET A 404 -13.17 -20.27 -17.94
CA MET A 404 -13.43 -20.05 -19.37
C MET A 404 -13.57 -21.36 -20.14
N ASN A 405 -12.71 -22.35 -19.89
CA ASN A 405 -12.84 -23.67 -20.49
C ASN A 405 -14.14 -24.38 -20.09
N ALA A 406 -14.56 -24.24 -18.83
CA ALA A 406 -15.84 -24.76 -18.36
C ALA A 406 -17.03 -24.07 -19.05
N LEU A 407 -16.96 -22.76 -19.25
CA LEU A 407 -17.97 -21.99 -19.96
C LEU A 407 -18.05 -22.40 -21.44
N GLN A 408 -16.92 -22.54 -22.12
CA GLN A 408 -16.84 -22.91 -23.53
C GLN A 408 -17.39 -24.32 -23.79
N LYS A 409 -17.08 -25.30 -22.92
CA LYS A 409 -17.67 -26.64 -22.96
C LYS A 409 -19.19 -26.58 -22.84
N GLN A 410 -19.70 -25.74 -21.93
CA GLN A 410 -21.13 -25.57 -21.73
C GLN A 410 -21.83 -24.88 -22.91
N MET A 411 -21.16 -23.94 -23.58
CA MET A 411 -21.65 -23.31 -24.81
C MET A 411 -21.63 -24.28 -26.01
N SER A 412 -20.63 -25.17 -26.10
CA SER A 412 -20.56 -26.19 -27.17
C SER A 412 -21.59 -27.31 -27.05
N ALA A 413 -22.20 -27.48 -25.87
CA ALA A 413 -23.30 -28.41 -25.64
C ALA A 413 -24.68 -27.85 -26.06
N ARG A 414 -24.73 -26.66 -26.67
CA ARG A 414 -25.97 -26.02 -27.13
C ARG A 414 -26.50 -26.75 -28.39
N PRO A 415 -27.79 -27.13 -28.44
CA PRO A 415 -28.39 -27.66 -29.66
C PRO A 415 -28.34 -26.61 -30.77
N PRO A 416 -27.99 -26.98 -32.02
CA PRO A 416 -28.00 -26.04 -33.13
C PRO A 416 -29.45 -25.77 -33.55
N GLY A 417 -30.02 -24.67 -33.06
CA GLY A 417 -31.36 -24.23 -33.47
C GLY A 417 -32.04 -23.36 -32.43
N GLY A 418 -31.94 -22.05 -32.58
CA GLY A 418 -32.62 -21.08 -31.74
C GLY A 418 -32.11 -19.68 -32.03
N CYS A 419 -32.61 -19.10 -33.12
CA CYS A 419 -32.39 -17.72 -33.51
C CYS A 419 -32.69 -16.77 -32.33
N CYS A 420 -31.89 -15.71 -32.24
CA CYS A 420 -32.01 -14.62 -31.28
C CYS A 420 -33.45 -14.06 -31.24
N ILE A 421 -34.12 -14.17 -30.09
CA ILE A 421 -34.96 -13.11 -29.50
C ILE A 421 -34.96 -13.32 -27.98
N LEU A 422 -34.28 -12.45 -27.24
CA LEU A 422 -34.80 -11.69 -26.10
C LEU A 422 -33.84 -10.56 -25.72
#